data_AF-A0A7I7LJL0-F1
#
_entry.id   AF-A0A7I7LJL0-F1
#
_cell.length_a   1.000
_cell.length_b   1.000
_cell.length_c   1.000
_cell.angle_alpha   90.00
_cell.angle_beta   90.00
_cell.angle_gamma   90.00
#
_symmetry.space_group_name_H-M   'P 1'
#
loop_
_entity.id
_entity.type
_entity.pdbx_description
1 polymer ?
#
loop_
_entity_poly.entity_id
_entity_poly.type
_entity_poly.pdbx_seq_one_letter_code
_entity_poly.pdbx_strand_id
1 'polypeptide(L)'
;MSPEIVEFQDALRTRVDRINNGLQDAGIVPIAVNQSPIFFLQCGLPRVAFEVTKRMLDDGLLVNSSVFPSVPMKRGGIRLSVTAAHTFAEIDRAIDRLALHIPNVLRELGVADGQLAEEFANAIPRESVADAPLRDNGLRMQSATTIRQIDRATWDTVLGEAAHCSWDAMAAAERI
;
A
#
# COMPACT_ATOMS: atom_id res chain seq x y z
N MET A 1 -18.42 11.47 16.08
CA MET A 1 -18.05 11.47 14.64
C MET A 1 -19.27 11.91 13.83
N SER A 2 -19.08 12.75 12.81
CA SER A 2 -20.17 13.20 11.92
C SER A 2 -20.70 12.01 11.10
N PRO A 3 -22.02 11.89 10.85
CA PRO A 3 -22.58 10.88 9.95
C PRO A 3 -21.95 10.84 8.55
N GLU A 4 -21.49 12.01 8.06
CA GLU A 4 -20.88 12.18 6.73
C GLU A 4 -19.62 11.33 6.53
N ILE A 5 -18.88 11.02 7.60
CA ILE A 5 -17.66 10.21 7.50
C ILE A 5 -17.97 8.80 7.00
N VAL A 6 -19.11 8.24 7.40
CA VAL A 6 -19.52 6.88 7.03
C VAL A 6 -19.85 6.84 5.55
N GLU A 7 -20.56 7.86 5.04
CA GLU A 7 -20.88 7.98 3.61
C GLU A 7 -19.60 8.08 2.76
N PHE A 8 -18.61 8.88 3.18
CA PHE A 8 -17.33 8.97 2.47
C PHE A 8 -16.51 7.68 2.53
N GLN A 9 -16.52 6.98 3.66
CA GLN A 9 -15.84 5.69 3.81
C GLN A 9 -16.48 4.61 2.93
N ASP A 10 -17.81 4.58 2.85
CA ASP A 10 -18.55 3.67 1.98
C ASP A 10 -18.29 3.97 0.51
N ALA A 11 -18.34 5.25 0.12
CA ALA A 11 -18.00 5.68 -1.23
C ALA A 11 -16.56 5.32 -1.62
N LEU A 12 -15.60 5.51 -0.70
CA LEU A 12 -14.20 5.13 -0.92
C LEU A 12 -14.06 3.62 -1.09
N ARG A 13 -14.73 2.82 -0.24
CA ARG A 13 -14.70 1.35 -0.30
C ARG A 13 -15.20 0.83 -1.64
N THR A 14 -16.33 1.34 -2.14
CA THR A 14 -16.85 0.94 -3.46
C THR A 14 -15.87 1.24 -4.60
N ARG A 15 -15.06 2.30 -4.49
CA ARG A 15 -14.04 2.64 -5.49
C ARG A 15 -12.82 1.73 -5.38
N VAL A 16 -12.44 1.37 -4.16
CA VAL A 16 -11.39 0.36 -3.93
C VAL A 16 -11.80 -0.98 -4.53
N ASP A 17 -13.06 -1.40 -4.31
CA ASP A 17 -13.60 -2.63 -4.90
C ASP A 17 -13.63 -2.55 -6.44
N ARG A 18 -14.04 -1.41 -7.01
CA ARG A 18 -14.02 -1.20 -8.47
C ARG A 18 -12.60 -1.34 -9.04
N ILE A 19 -11.60 -0.77 -8.38
CA ILE A 19 -10.19 -0.89 -8.81
C ILE A 19 -9.70 -2.33 -8.68
N ASN A 20 -9.94 -2.99 -7.55
CA ASN A 20 -9.52 -4.38 -7.35
C ASN A 20 -10.10 -5.30 -8.44
N ASN A 21 -11.40 -5.18 -8.73
CA ASN A 21 -12.06 -5.96 -9.76
C ASN A 21 -11.53 -5.61 -11.16
N GLY A 22 -11.40 -4.31 -11.48
CA GLY A 22 -10.92 -3.87 -12.80
C GLY A 22 -9.46 -4.26 -13.06
N LEU A 23 -8.59 -4.20 -12.05
CA LEU A 23 -7.21 -4.68 -12.17
C LEU A 23 -7.16 -6.19 -12.42
N GLN A 24 -8.00 -6.96 -11.70
CA GLN A 24 -8.12 -8.40 -11.90
C GLN A 24 -8.60 -8.74 -13.31
N ASP A 25 -9.65 -8.08 -13.79
CA ASP A 25 -10.21 -8.28 -15.13
C ASP A 25 -9.20 -7.91 -16.24
N ALA A 26 -8.39 -6.86 -15.99
CA ALA A 26 -7.33 -6.43 -16.90
C ALA A 26 -6.06 -7.30 -16.83
N GLY A 27 -6.01 -8.31 -15.94
CA GLY A 27 -4.81 -9.16 -15.75
C GLY A 27 -3.62 -8.42 -15.14
N ILE A 28 -3.84 -7.27 -14.51
CA ILE A 28 -2.80 -6.50 -13.82
C ILE A 28 -2.70 -7.01 -12.38
N VAL A 29 -1.50 -7.45 -11.98
CA VAL A 29 -1.27 -7.97 -10.62
C VAL A 29 -0.73 -6.87 -9.71
N PRO A 30 -1.52 -6.33 -8.76
CA PRO A 30 -1.00 -5.46 -7.72
C PRO A 30 -0.08 -6.25 -6.76
N ILE A 31 0.77 -5.57 -6.00
CA ILE A 31 1.63 -6.22 -5.01
C ILE A 31 0.84 -6.91 -3.89
N ALA A 32 -0.33 -6.37 -3.56
CA ALA A 32 -1.25 -6.89 -2.58
C ALA A 32 -2.67 -6.45 -2.94
N VAL A 33 -3.63 -7.35 -2.77
CA VAL A 33 -5.07 -7.05 -2.85
C VAL A 33 -5.57 -6.85 -1.43
N ASN A 34 -6.05 -5.65 -1.13
CA ASN A 34 -6.60 -5.30 0.18
C ASN A 34 -7.62 -4.17 0.04
N GLN A 35 -8.13 -3.68 1.16
CA GLN A 35 -9.16 -2.64 1.24
C GLN A 35 -8.60 -1.22 1.47
N SER A 36 -7.29 -1.04 1.26
CA SER A 36 -6.64 0.28 1.33
C SER A 36 -6.88 1.06 0.04
N PRO A 37 -7.06 2.40 0.10
CA PRO A 37 -7.20 3.25 -1.08
C PRO A 37 -5.88 3.52 -1.83
N ILE A 38 -4.88 2.66 -1.65
CA ILE A 38 -3.53 2.80 -2.23
C ILE A 38 -3.17 1.49 -2.91
N PHE A 39 -2.76 1.58 -4.17
CA PHE A 39 -2.37 0.43 -4.99
C PHE A 39 -0.95 0.61 -5.50
N PHE A 40 -0.27 -0.52 -5.66
CA PHE A 40 1.08 -0.59 -6.21
C PHE A 40 1.14 -1.65 -7.29
N LEU A 41 1.38 -1.22 -8.53
CA LEU A 41 1.43 -2.09 -9.71
C LEU A 41 2.88 -2.35 -10.08
N GLN A 42 3.19 -3.61 -10.39
CA GLN A 42 4.55 -4.06 -10.60
C GLN A 42 5.09 -3.59 -11.97
N CYS A 43 6.30 -3.03 -11.99
CA CYS A 43 7.02 -2.68 -13.23
C CYS A 43 8.46 -3.19 -13.26
N GLY A 44 9.03 -3.54 -12.10
CA GLY A 44 10.37 -4.11 -11.98
C GLY A 44 11.44 -3.03 -12.08
N LEU A 45 11.92 -2.76 -13.30
CA LEU A 45 13.01 -1.81 -13.52
C LEU A 45 12.52 -0.35 -13.49
N PRO A 46 13.32 0.61 -12.98
CA PRO A 46 12.91 2.01 -12.90
C PRO A 46 12.55 2.61 -14.27
N ARG A 47 13.29 2.23 -15.31
CA ARG A 47 13.02 2.66 -16.69
C ARG A 47 11.61 2.31 -17.17
N VAL A 48 11.08 1.16 -16.77
CA VAL A 48 9.71 0.72 -17.12
C VAL A 48 8.71 1.62 -16.41
N ALA A 49 8.88 1.82 -15.09
CA ALA A 49 7.99 2.66 -14.29
C ALA A 49 7.97 4.11 -14.79
N PHE A 50 9.12 4.70 -15.12
CA PHE A 50 9.19 6.07 -15.66
C PHE A 50 8.48 6.21 -17.01
N GLU A 51 8.69 5.27 -17.93
CA GLU A 51 8.06 5.33 -19.25
C GLU A 51 6.54 5.13 -19.16
N VAL A 52 6.07 4.22 -18.30
CA VAL A 52 4.63 4.08 -18.02
C VAL A 52 4.06 5.37 -17.42
N THR A 53 4.72 5.96 -16.43
CA THR A 53 4.28 7.24 -15.83
C THR A 53 4.21 8.35 -16.87
N LYS A 54 5.18 8.44 -17.77
CA LYS A 54 5.19 9.43 -18.86
C LYS A 54 4.00 9.25 -19.79
N ARG A 55 3.73 8.01 -20.25
CA ARG A 55 2.58 7.74 -21.14
C ARG A 55 1.23 7.99 -20.48
N MET A 56 1.11 7.66 -19.20
CA MET A 56 -0.08 8.00 -18.41
C MET A 56 -0.26 9.53 -18.35
N LEU A 57 0.82 10.28 -18.13
CA LEU A 57 0.77 11.74 -18.14
C LEU A 57 0.37 12.31 -19.51
N ASP A 58 0.89 11.74 -20.60
CA ASP A 58 0.50 12.11 -21.97
C ASP A 58 -0.99 11.84 -22.24
N ASP A 59 -1.59 10.86 -21.55
CA ASP A 59 -3.04 10.62 -21.57
C ASP A 59 -3.84 11.53 -20.62
N GLY A 60 -3.17 12.44 -19.91
CA GLY A 60 -3.79 13.31 -18.90
C GLY A 60 -4.07 12.63 -17.56
N LEU A 61 -3.37 11.53 -17.24
CA LEU A 61 -3.51 10.78 -15.99
C LEU A 61 -2.23 10.87 -15.15
N LEU A 62 -2.32 11.52 -13.99
CA LEU A 62 -1.19 11.62 -13.08
C LEU A 62 -1.09 10.37 -12.18
N VAL A 63 -0.01 9.62 -12.34
CA VAL A 63 0.36 8.50 -11.46
C VAL A 63 1.78 8.67 -10.93
N ASN A 64 2.11 8.04 -9.80
CA ASN A 64 3.44 8.17 -9.22
C ASN A 64 4.30 6.95 -9.53
N SER A 65 5.45 7.14 -10.18
CA SER A 65 6.49 6.10 -10.21
C SER A 65 7.14 5.98 -8.84
N SER A 66 7.18 4.78 -8.29
CA SER A 66 7.92 4.45 -7.07
C SER A 66 9.09 3.55 -7.45
N VAL A 67 10.31 4.06 -7.29
CA VAL A 67 11.56 3.40 -7.74
C VAL A 67 12.65 3.57 -6.68
N PHE A 68 13.84 3.00 -6.93
CA PHE A 68 15.00 3.21 -6.06
C PHE A 68 15.32 4.70 -5.85
N PRO A 69 15.63 5.16 -4.62
CA PRO A 69 15.91 4.38 -3.40
C PRO A 69 14.70 4.02 -2.53
N SER A 70 13.48 4.49 -2.85
CA SER A 70 12.28 4.23 -2.03
C SER A 70 11.82 2.78 -2.06
N VAL A 71 12.13 2.06 -3.14
CA VAL A 71 11.94 0.60 -3.28
C VAL A 71 13.19 -0.03 -3.88
N PRO A 72 13.45 -1.34 -3.70
CA PRO A 72 14.59 -2.01 -4.33
C PRO A 72 14.63 -1.83 -5.86
N MET A 73 15.84 -1.84 -6.44
CA MET A 73 16.07 -1.52 -7.86
C MET A 73 15.22 -2.33 -8.85
N LYS A 74 14.93 -3.60 -8.57
CA LYS A 74 14.09 -4.48 -9.41
C LYS A 74 12.64 -4.58 -8.95
N ARG A 75 12.19 -3.66 -8.10
CA ARG A 75 10.84 -3.61 -7.53
C ARG A 75 10.17 -2.25 -7.72
N GLY A 76 10.60 -1.53 -8.75
CA GLY A 76 9.93 -0.34 -9.22
C GLY A 76 8.49 -0.63 -9.64
N GLY A 77 7.63 0.36 -9.53
CA GLY A 77 6.22 0.21 -9.85
C GLY A 77 5.49 1.53 -9.96
N ILE A 78 4.20 1.43 -10.27
CA ILE A 78 3.28 2.56 -10.30
C ILE A 78 2.46 2.54 -9.01
N ARG A 79 2.56 3.63 -8.24
CA ARG A 79 1.73 3.89 -7.06
C ARG A 79 0.58 4.82 -7.45
N LEU A 80 -0.63 4.37 -7.20
CA LEU A 80 -1.86 5.15 -7.36
C LEU A 80 -2.66 5.16 -6.05
N SER A 81 -3.41 6.24 -5.85
CA SER A 81 -4.31 6.40 -4.72
C SER A 81 -5.66 6.90 -5.22
N VAL A 82 -6.75 6.39 -4.63
CA VAL A 82 -8.11 6.79 -4.96
C VAL A 82 -8.73 7.58 -3.81
N THR A 83 -9.69 8.44 -4.14
CA THR A 83 -10.48 9.20 -3.16
C THR A 83 -11.96 9.03 -3.47
N ALA A 84 -12.83 9.33 -2.49
CA ALA A 84 -14.28 9.30 -2.70
C ALA A 84 -14.77 10.26 -3.81
N ALA A 85 -13.95 11.23 -4.22
CA ALA A 85 -14.28 12.19 -5.28
C ALA A 85 -14.10 11.62 -6.70
N HIS A 86 -13.29 10.58 -6.88
CA HIS A 86 -13.07 10.00 -8.21
C HIS A 86 -14.34 9.33 -8.72
N THR A 87 -14.66 9.52 -9.99
CA THR A 87 -15.77 8.83 -10.65
C THR A 87 -15.35 7.43 -11.11
N PHE A 88 -16.32 6.54 -11.31
CA PHE A 88 -16.02 5.21 -11.85
C PHE A 88 -15.46 5.29 -13.28
N ALA A 89 -15.90 6.25 -14.10
CA ALA A 89 -15.37 6.44 -15.44
C ALA A 89 -13.88 6.85 -15.44
N GLU A 90 -13.47 7.71 -14.50
CA GLU A 90 -12.05 8.07 -14.34
C GLU A 90 -11.21 6.89 -13.86
N ILE A 91 -11.75 6.08 -12.94
CA ILE A 91 -11.12 4.85 -12.44
C ILE A 91 -10.92 3.86 -13.59
N ASP A 92 -11.99 3.59 -14.34
CA ASP A 92 -11.97 2.64 -15.46
C ASP A 92 -10.99 3.10 -16.54
N ARG A 93 -11.02 4.39 -16.89
CA ARG A 93 -10.06 4.98 -17.82
C ARG A 93 -8.62 4.80 -17.33
N ALA A 94 -8.35 5.03 -16.05
CA ALA A 94 -7.01 4.84 -15.51
C ALA A 94 -6.54 3.39 -15.61
N ILE A 95 -7.42 2.43 -15.30
CA ILE A 95 -7.14 0.99 -15.40
C ILE A 95 -6.87 0.60 -16.86
N ASP A 96 -7.70 1.04 -17.80
CA ASP A 96 -7.56 0.74 -19.22
C ASP A 96 -6.21 1.25 -19.77
N ARG A 97 -5.81 2.48 -19.40
CA ARG A 97 -4.52 3.05 -19.84
C ARG A 97 -3.33 2.35 -19.19
N LEU A 98 -3.45 1.92 -17.92
CA LEU A 98 -2.43 1.10 -17.27
C LEU A 98 -2.31 -0.28 -17.94
N ALA A 99 -3.44 -0.91 -18.26
CA ALA A 99 -3.51 -2.21 -18.95
C ALA A 99 -2.91 -2.16 -20.35
N LEU A 100 -3.01 -1.00 -21.01
CA LEU A 100 -2.35 -0.76 -22.29
C LEU A 100 -0.85 -0.54 -22.13
N HIS A 101 -0.44 0.40 -21.26
CA HIS A 101 0.94 0.89 -21.25
C HIS A 101 1.93 -0.04 -20.57
N ILE A 102 1.55 -0.67 -19.45
CA ILE A 102 2.45 -1.57 -18.72
C ILE A 102 3.00 -2.68 -19.62
N PRO A 103 2.17 -3.53 -20.28
CA PRO A 103 2.68 -4.60 -21.13
C PRO A 103 3.41 -4.08 -22.38
N ASN A 104 2.99 -2.95 -22.94
CA ASN A 104 3.66 -2.37 -24.12
C ASN A 104 5.08 -1.91 -23.79
N VAL A 105 5.24 -1.17 -22.69
CA VAL A 105 6.56 -0.70 -22.24
C VAL A 105 7.47 -1.87 -21.87
N LEU A 106 6.93 -2.90 -21.19
CA LEU A 106 7.70 -4.12 -20.88
C LEU A 106 8.25 -4.77 -22.15
N ARG A 107 7.40 -4.94 -23.18
CA ARG A 107 7.79 -5.53 -24.47
C ARG A 107 8.81 -4.68 -25.23
N GLU A 108 8.59 -3.37 -25.29
CA GLU A 108 9.50 -2.42 -25.96
C GLU A 108 10.88 -2.38 -25.31
N LEU A 109 10.95 -2.52 -23.98
CA LEU A 109 12.19 -2.52 -23.22
C LEU A 109 12.82 -3.92 -23.06
N GLY A 110 12.29 -4.92 -23.77
CA GLY A 110 12.82 -6.28 -23.83
C GLY A 110 12.76 -7.03 -22.50
N VAL A 111 11.78 -6.72 -21.64
CA VAL A 111 11.53 -7.49 -20.42
C VAL A 111 10.75 -8.75 -20.79
N ALA A 112 11.28 -9.93 -20.46
CA ALA A 112 10.65 -11.19 -20.83
C ALA A 112 9.34 -11.41 -20.05
N ASP A 113 8.39 -12.08 -20.70
CA ASP A 113 7.14 -12.51 -20.06
C ASP A 113 7.46 -13.39 -18.84
N GLY A 114 6.85 -13.10 -17.69
CA GLY A 114 7.08 -13.83 -16.44
C GLY A 114 8.29 -13.38 -15.62
N GLN A 115 9.27 -12.67 -16.19
CA GLN A 115 10.43 -12.14 -15.43
C GLN A 115 9.97 -11.24 -14.28
N LEU A 116 8.96 -10.40 -14.53
CA LEU A 116 8.38 -9.52 -13.53
C LEU A 116 7.80 -10.31 -12.34
N ALA A 117 7.06 -11.38 -12.62
CA ALA A 117 6.46 -12.22 -11.58
C ALA A 117 7.53 -12.91 -10.73
N GLU A 118 8.61 -13.41 -11.36
CA GLU A 118 9.74 -14.04 -10.66
C GLU A 118 10.51 -13.03 -9.78
N GLU A 119 10.79 -11.83 -10.31
CA GLU A 119 11.52 -10.78 -9.59
C GLU A 119 10.78 -10.31 -8.35
N PHE A 120 9.43 -10.33 -8.36
CA PHE A 120 8.60 -10.00 -7.20
C PHE A 120 8.31 -11.21 -6.29
N ALA A 121 8.22 -12.44 -6.82
CA ALA A 121 7.99 -13.65 -6.03
C ALA A 121 9.20 -14.04 -5.18
N ASN A 122 10.42 -13.93 -5.71
CA ASN A 122 11.67 -14.29 -5.01
C ASN A 122 12.13 -13.23 -4.00
N ALA A 123 11.35 -12.16 -3.87
CA ALA A 123 11.77 -10.89 -3.31
C ALA A 123 11.22 -10.66 -1.89
N ILE A 124 10.08 -11.27 -1.58
CA ILE A 124 9.59 -11.37 -0.22
C ILE A 124 10.44 -12.49 0.40
N PRO A 125 11.23 -12.25 1.46
CA PRO A 125 11.60 -13.36 2.31
C PRO A 125 10.27 -13.96 2.74
N ARG A 126 9.92 -15.13 2.18
CA ARG A 126 8.94 -16.01 2.80
C ARG A 126 9.58 -16.49 4.10
N GLU A 127 9.81 -15.59 5.04
CA GLU A 127 9.25 -15.84 6.34
C GLU A 127 7.74 -15.80 6.09
N SER A 128 7.22 -16.93 5.60
CA SER A 128 6.03 -17.40 6.25
C SER A 128 6.41 -17.34 7.71
N VAL A 129 5.86 -16.37 8.43
CA VAL A 129 5.37 -16.71 9.75
C VAL A 129 4.30 -17.77 9.45
N ALA A 130 4.75 -18.98 9.12
CA ALA A 130 4.03 -20.16 9.47
C ALA A 130 3.75 -19.94 10.96
N ASP A 131 2.57 -20.36 11.41
CA ASP A 131 2.26 -20.49 12.83
C ASP A 131 3.23 -21.51 13.46
N ALA A 132 4.53 -21.22 13.43
CA ALA A 132 5.51 -21.81 14.28
C ALA A 132 4.94 -21.54 15.67
N PRO A 133 4.60 -22.59 16.43
CA PRO A 133 4.01 -22.41 17.74
C PRO A 133 4.89 -21.42 18.48
N LEU A 134 4.29 -20.33 18.94
CA LEU A 134 4.97 -19.31 19.73
C LEU A 134 5.77 -20.07 20.78
N ARG A 135 7.09 -20.03 20.69
CA ARG A 135 7.94 -20.67 21.70
C ARG A 135 7.56 -20.01 23.00
N ASP A 136 7.12 -20.80 23.98
CA ASP A 136 6.88 -20.30 25.32
C ASP A 136 8.21 -19.80 25.88
N ASN A 137 8.42 -18.50 25.71
CA ASN A 137 9.62 -17.77 26.11
C ASN A 137 9.36 -17.02 27.42
N GLY A 138 8.27 -17.36 28.13
CA GLY A 138 7.88 -16.73 29.38
C GLY A 138 7.37 -15.29 29.23
N LEU A 139 7.22 -14.77 28.01
CA LEU A 139 6.65 -13.45 27.78
C LEU A 139 5.13 -13.51 27.88
N ARG A 140 4.54 -12.56 28.60
CA ARG A 140 3.08 -12.40 28.70
C ARG A 140 2.66 -11.18 27.91
N MET A 141 1.72 -11.37 26.98
CA MET A 141 1.12 -10.28 26.24
C MET A 141 0.07 -9.59 27.12
N GLN A 142 0.19 -8.28 27.29
CA GLN A 142 -0.82 -7.42 27.89
C GLN A 142 -1.34 -6.47 26.82
N SER A 143 -2.66 -6.31 26.74
CA SER A 143 -3.30 -5.29 25.90
C SER A 143 -4.05 -4.32 26.79
N ALA A 144 -4.05 -3.04 26.41
CA ALA A 144 -4.71 -1.96 27.11
C ALA A 144 -5.38 -1.05 26.07
N THR A 145 -6.55 -0.53 26.40
CA THR A 145 -7.29 0.42 25.54
C THR A 145 -7.12 1.87 25.98
N THR A 146 -6.42 2.10 27.10
CA THR A 146 -6.03 3.41 27.59
C THR A 146 -4.66 3.31 28.25
N ILE A 147 -3.85 4.36 28.08
CA ILE A 147 -2.56 4.54 28.74
C ILE A 147 -2.67 4.47 30.26
N ARG A 148 -3.86 4.77 30.82
CA ARG A 148 -4.13 4.69 32.26
C ARG A 148 -4.10 3.28 32.83
N GLN A 149 -4.17 2.25 31.98
CA GLN A 149 -4.02 0.85 32.37
C GLN A 149 -2.56 0.38 32.35
N ILE A 150 -1.65 1.24 31.88
CA ILE A 150 -0.21 0.95 31.82
C ILE A 150 0.50 1.79 32.87
N ASP A 151 1.44 1.17 33.58
CA ASP A 151 2.27 1.87 34.55
C ASP A 151 3.08 2.98 33.88
N ARG A 152 3.07 4.16 34.50
CA ARG A 152 3.69 5.37 33.97
C ARG A 152 5.19 5.24 33.82
N ALA A 153 5.87 4.76 34.86
CA ALA A 153 7.32 4.63 34.84
C ALA A 153 7.77 3.63 33.77
N THR A 154 7.05 2.51 33.65
CA THR A 154 7.30 1.49 32.63
C THR A 154 7.14 2.05 31.22
N TRP A 155 6.05 2.78 30.95
CA TRP A 155 5.82 3.39 29.64
C TRP A 155 6.88 4.43 29.28
N ASP A 156 7.17 5.34 30.22
CA ASP A 156 8.13 6.42 29.97
C ASP A 156 9.55 5.90 29.77
N THR A 157 9.92 4.81 30.46
CA THR A 157 11.24 4.16 30.30
C THR A 157 11.41 3.47 28.95
N VAL A 158 10.34 2.91 28.37
CA VAL A 158 10.43 2.10 27.14
C VAL A 158 10.15 2.92 25.90
N LEU A 159 9.11 3.76 25.91
CA LEU A 159 8.62 4.48 24.73
C LEU A 159 8.65 6.00 24.90
N GLY A 160 8.49 6.50 26.13
CA GLY A 160 8.31 7.94 26.38
C GLY A 160 9.51 8.82 26.00
N GLU A 161 10.72 8.26 25.99
CA GLU A 161 11.94 8.99 25.56
C GLU A 161 12.17 8.96 24.04
N ALA A 162 11.68 7.93 23.34
CA ALA A 162 12.01 7.67 21.93
C ALA A 162 11.12 8.42 20.93
N ALA A 163 9.90 8.78 21.35
CA ALA A 163 8.98 9.61 20.60
C ALA A 163 8.25 10.51 21.59
N HIS A 164 7.72 11.66 21.18
CA HIS A 164 6.97 12.59 22.04
C HIS A 164 5.62 12.01 22.55
N CYS A 165 5.66 10.83 23.14
CA CYS A 165 4.54 9.99 23.56
C CYS A 165 4.72 9.58 25.02
N SER A 166 5.22 10.49 25.88
CA SER A 166 5.21 10.24 27.33
C SER A 166 3.81 9.86 27.80
N TRP A 167 3.72 9.19 28.94
CA TRP A 167 2.46 8.78 29.52
C TRP A 167 1.48 9.95 29.64
N ASP A 168 1.98 11.13 30.05
CA ASP A 168 1.18 12.36 30.14
C ASP A 168 0.72 12.85 28.77
N ALA A 169 1.58 12.79 27.74
CA ALA A 169 1.21 13.17 26.38
C ALA A 169 0.10 12.26 25.81
N MET A 170 0.23 10.95 26.03
CA MET A 170 -0.80 9.98 25.64
C MET A 170 -2.10 10.19 26.43
N ALA A 171 -2.00 10.45 27.74
CA ALA A 171 -3.17 10.69 28.58
C ALA A 171 -3.89 12.01 28.25
N ALA A 172 -3.16 12.98 27.69
CA ALA A 172 -3.73 14.20 27.13
C ALA A 172 -4.40 13.95 25.78
N ALA A 173 -3.76 13.17 24.89
CA ALA A 173 -4.31 12.82 23.59
C ALA A 173 -5.63 12.04 23.69
N GLU A 174 -5.77 11.16 24.68
CA GLU A 174 -7.00 10.40 24.95
C GLU A 174 -8.19 11.26 25.41
N ARG A 175 -7.98 12.54 25.75
CA ARG A 175 -9.05 13.45 26.21
C ARG A 175 -9.68 14.27 25.08
N ILE A 176 -9.18 14.13 23.84
CA ILE A 176 -9.63 14.85 22.65
C ILE A 176 -10.55 13.93 21.83
#